data_AF-A0A7X7QYY2-F1
#
_entry.id   AF-A0A7X7QYY2-F1
#
_cell.length_a   1.000
_cell.length_b   1.000
_cell.length_c   1.000
_cell.angle_alpha   90.00
_cell.angle_beta   90.00
_cell.angle_gamma   90.00
#
_symmetry.space_group_name_H-M   'P 1'
#
loop_
_entity.id
_entity.type
_entity.pdbx_description
1 polymer ?
#
loop_
_entity_poly.entity_id
_entity_poly.type
_entity_poly.pdbx_seq_one_letter_code
_entity_poly.pdbx_strand_id
1 'polypeptide(L)'
;MITRSALSPLAILAALCCVTASAAQYIAPLISGNFNWTNTAQWSPVGSYPNSPSDEALFTNAATITVSVNGGPVTAAVVTLAGTRITLQNGSGSGRELFLTNNAGNPRITAIGLPFNYQIVNNLITTFGQPLDVVATNTLRFYPNMVSSADVNLIANGGVIHLGDSYIVVNISTGYTGAVHVKGGNSAGQYVAYKTWALSNSAAYVVEGGRLAFMALTQPQAALPVVSNISPLILNEGATLYALNNATNGILLLKDVTVNGVVTNEYQTHTLSFTYLADVKGTGAVVNYLNGSIDTVTNLFLGSISPGFSAGTLTLDEANGVTKLGASGSPVTLNIEDGDRVALINMGAAVDLQNINVKFLTTTVPGTTNWFLHSDSGFAGGAFNTVDPGTFVCFVVSNVPGMPDYIGAVVVPEPVVLAVPFLALLLRRCRR
;
A
#
# COMPACT_ATOMS: atom_id res chain seq x y z
N MET A 1 -0.44 20.67 -33.97
CA MET A 1 -1.37 21.54 -33.22
C MET A 1 -2.64 20.72 -32.98
N ILE A 2 -2.65 19.93 -31.89
CA ILE A 2 -3.77 19.05 -31.54
C ILE A 2 -4.53 19.77 -30.42
N THR A 3 -5.75 20.21 -30.73
CA THR A 3 -6.67 20.79 -29.76
C THR A 3 -7.11 19.68 -28.78
N ARG A 4 -6.60 19.75 -27.54
CA ARG A 4 -7.15 18.98 -26.43
C ARG A 4 -8.60 19.41 -26.23
N SER A 5 -9.56 18.55 -26.54
CA SER A 5 -10.95 18.75 -26.13
C SER A 5 -11.01 18.64 -24.61
N ALA A 6 -11.13 19.79 -23.95
CA ALA A 6 -11.45 19.84 -22.54
C ALA A 6 -12.85 19.26 -22.35
N LEU A 7 -12.93 18.02 -21.87
CA LEU A 7 -14.17 17.46 -21.35
C LEU A 7 -14.62 18.36 -20.19
N SER A 8 -15.82 18.93 -20.31
CA SER A 8 -16.35 19.85 -19.30
C SER A 8 -16.50 19.14 -17.93
N PRO A 9 -16.36 19.86 -16.80
CA PRO A 9 -16.61 19.31 -15.46
C PRO A 9 -18.02 18.69 -15.32
N LEU A 10 -19.01 19.16 -16.09
CA LEU A 10 -20.34 18.59 -16.15
C LEU A 10 -20.36 17.18 -16.77
N ALA A 11 -19.50 16.89 -17.74
CA ALA A 11 -19.41 15.57 -18.37
C ALA A 11 -18.76 14.53 -17.45
N ILE A 12 -17.84 14.96 -16.58
CA ILE A 12 -17.25 14.13 -15.52
C ILE A 12 -18.27 13.89 -14.40
N LEU A 13 -19.06 14.90 -14.04
CA LEU A 13 -20.16 14.75 -13.07
C LEU A 13 -21.24 13.77 -13.58
N ALA A 14 -21.62 13.85 -14.86
CA ALA A 14 -22.57 12.92 -15.47
C ALA A 14 -22.05 11.48 -15.53
N ALA A 15 -20.74 11.28 -15.74
CA ALA A 15 -20.13 9.95 -15.72
C ALA A 15 -19.97 9.37 -14.30
N LEU A 16 -19.93 10.21 -13.26
CA LEU A 16 -19.94 9.79 -11.85
C LEU A 16 -21.34 9.48 -11.29
N CYS A 17 -22.40 9.97 -11.94
CA CYS A 17 -23.81 9.81 -11.52
C CYS A 17 -24.55 8.62 -12.15
N CYS A 18 -23.86 7.73 -12.87
CA CYS A 18 -24.50 6.57 -13.50
C CYS A 18 -24.83 5.47 -12.46
N VAL A 19 -25.82 5.72 -11.59
CA VAL A 19 -26.55 4.70 -10.84
C VAL A 19 -27.99 4.68 -11.37
N THR A 20 -28.50 3.49 -11.62
CA THR A 20 -29.72 3.22 -12.39
C THR A 20 -30.99 3.86 -11.80
N ALA A 21 -31.68 4.69 -12.60
CA ALA A 21 -33.12 4.93 -12.75
C ALA A 21 -34.13 5.00 -11.56
N SER A 22 -33.75 4.79 -10.29
CA SER A 22 -34.67 4.92 -9.13
C SER A 22 -34.07 5.63 -7.91
N ALA A 23 -32.90 6.27 -8.06
CA ALA A 23 -32.24 7.00 -6.98
C ALA A 23 -32.90 8.38 -6.77
N ALA A 24 -33.46 8.63 -5.58
CA ALA A 24 -33.91 9.98 -5.21
C ALA A 24 -32.69 10.79 -4.77
N GLN A 25 -32.47 11.94 -5.42
CA GLN A 25 -31.40 12.85 -5.04
C GLN A 25 -31.95 13.93 -4.11
N TYR A 26 -31.28 14.14 -2.98
CA TYR A 26 -31.58 15.19 -2.03
C TYR A 26 -30.39 16.13 -1.92
N ILE A 27 -30.69 17.42 -1.98
CA ILE A 27 -29.68 18.47 -2.00
C ILE A 27 -29.77 19.26 -0.70
N ALA A 28 -28.66 19.34 0.03
CA ALA A 28 -28.54 20.28 1.13
C ALA A 28 -28.41 21.71 0.58
N PRO A 29 -29.30 22.66 0.96
CA PRO A 29 -29.27 24.03 0.52
C PRO A 29 -28.02 24.76 1.04
N LEU A 30 -27.73 25.90 0.40
CA LEU A 30 -26.61 26.81 0.67
C LEU A 30 -26.78 27.51 2.04
N ILE A 31 -26.59 26.78 3.15
CA ILE A 31 -26.61 27.35 4.50
C ILE A 31 -25.22 27.26 5.14
N SER A 32 -24.76 28.31 5.82
CA SER A 32 -23.56 28.25 6.66
C SER A 32 -23.93 27.77 8.06
N GLY A 33 -23.05 26.97 8.69
CA GLY A 33 -23.23 26.50 10.06
C GLY A 33 -23.71 25.05 10.19
N ASN A 34 -24.64 24.80 11.11
CA ASN A 34 -25.04 23.44 11.48
C ASN A 34 -26.20 22.94 10.62
N PHE A 35 -26.01 21.77 10.02
CA PHE A 35 -27.01 21.05 9.24
C PHE A 35 -27.38 19.75 9.96
N ASN A 36 -28.67 19.47 10.13
CA ASN A 36 -29.13 18.21 10.73
C ASN A 36 -29.65 17.29 9.62
N TRP A 37 -29.04 16.11 9.46
CA TRP A 37 -29.37 15.18 8.37
C TRP A 37 -30.85 14.79 8.36
N THR A 38 -31.48 14.62 9.51
CA THR A 38 -32.88 14.19 9.63
C THR A 38 -33.89 15.35 9.60
N ASN A 39 -33.44 16.59 9.49
CA ASN A 39 -34.34 17.73 9.38
C ASN A 39 -34.84 17.89 7.94
N THR A 40 -36.02 17.37 7.65
CA THR A 40 -36.68 17.40 6.33
C THR A 40 -36.85 18.80 5.74
N ALA A 41 -36.89 19.84 6.57
CA ALA A 41 -36.98 21.23 6.11
C ALA A 41 -35.66 21.76 5.52
N GLN A 42 -34.54 21.08 5.83
CA GLN A 42 -33.20 21.44 5.37
C GLN A 42 -32.81 20.70 4.09
N TRP A 43 -33.69 19.93 3.44
CA TRP A 43 -33.37 19.24 2.18
C TRP A 43 -34.20 19.77 1.04
N SER A 44 -33.69 19.63 -0.18
CA SER A 44 -34.45 19.79 -1.41
C SER A 44 -34.56 18.44 -2.12
N PRO A 45 -35.77 17.95 -2.44
CA PRO A 45 -37.08 18.58 -2.18
C PRO A 45 -37.42 18.64 -0.68
N VAL A 46 -38.05 19.73 -0.26
CA VAL A 46 -38.46 19.97 1.13
C VAL A 46 -39.49 18.94 1.58
N GLY A 47 -39.37 18.47 2.82
CA GLY A 47 -40.31 17.52 3.43
C GLY A 47 -39.82 16.08 3.46
N SER A 48 -38.61 15.81 2.96
CA SER A 48 -37.98 14.49 2.94
C SER A 48 -36.46 14.62 3.10
N TYR A 49 -35.75 13.51 3.29
CA TYR A 49 -34.28 13.46 3.39
C TYR A 49 -33.77 12.09 2.89
N PRO A 50 -32.47 11.95 2.56
CA PRO A 50 -31.89 10.65 2.19
C PRO A 50 -32.04 9.65 3.33
N ASN A 51 -32.82 8.60 3.11
CA ASN A 51 -33.00 7.53 4.09
C ASN A 51 -33.30 6.15 3.49
N SER A 52 -32.91 5.91 2.23
CA SER A 52 -33.18 4.66 1.52
C SER A 52 -31.92 4.12 0.82
N PRO A 53 -31.84 2.80 0.54
CA PRO A 53 -30.67 2.15 -0.09
C PRO A 53 -30.31 2.58 -1.51
N SER A 54 -30.90 3.62 -2.06
CA SER A 54 -30.55 4.15 -3.38
C SER A 54 -30.56 5.67 -3.37
N ASP A 55 -30.76 6.30 -2.21
CA ASP A 55 -30.85 7.75 -2.11
C ASP A 55 -29.46 8.38 -2.22
N GLU A 56 -29.41 9.54 -2.86
CA GLU A 56 -28.20 10.34 -2.97
C GLU A 56 -28.29 11.57 -2.08
N ALA A 57 -27.29 11.76 -1.22
CA ALA A 57 -27.11 12.94 -0.39
C ALA A 57 -26.07 13.85 -1.03
N LEU A 58 -26.53 14.95 -1.64
CA LEU A 58 -25.66 15.95 -2.25
C LEU A 58 -25.51 17.17 -1.33
N PHE A 59 -24.31 17.33 -0.78
CA PHE A 59 -23.94 18.52 -0.02
C PHE A 59 -23.22 19.49 -0.93
N THR A 60 -23.96 20.45 -1.49
CA THR A 60 -23.40 21.54 -2.30
C THR A 60 -23.37 22.84 -1.50
N ASN A 61 -22.20 23.34 -1.12
CA ASN A 61 -22.14 24.65 -0.45
C ASN A 61 -20.94 25.51 -0.77
N ALA A 62 -21.17 26.82 -0.97
CA ALA A 62 -20.12 27.83 -1.03
C ALA A 62 -19.56 28.22 0.35
N ALA A 63 -20.18 27.78 1.45
CA ALA A 63 -19.74 28.06 2.82
C ALA A 63 -19.36 26.80 3.62
N THR A 64 -18.84 27.00 4.84
CA THR A 64 -18.53 25.91 5.79
C THR A 64 -19.81 25.33 6.38
N ILE A 65 -20.00 24.02 6.29
CA ILE A 65 -21.09 23.25 6.91
C ILE A 65 -20.53 22.20 7.85
N THR A 66 -21.18 22.06 9.01
CA THR A 66 -21.09 20.86 9.84
C THR A 66 -22.42 20.10 9.78
N VAL A 67 -22.39 18.91 9.19
CA VAL A 67 -23.53 18.02 9.02
C VAL A 67 -23.56 17.00 10.15
N SER A 68 -24.61 17.03 10.95
CA SER A 68 -24.82 16.12 12.07
C SER A 68 -25.84 15.04 11.71
N VAL A 69 -25.44 13.77 11.80
CA VAL A 69 -26.35 12.63 11.78
C VAL A 69 -27.02 12.51 13.15
N ASN A 70 -28.32 12.82 13.21
CA ASN A 70 -29.12 12.98 14.43
C ASN A 70 -30.42 12.17 14.33
N GLY A 71 -30.92 11.65 15.46
CA GLY A 71 -32.30 11.13 15.53
C GLY A 71 -32.54 9.73 14.95
N GLY A 72 -31.49 8.94 14.65
CA GLY A 72 -31.59 7.57 14.17
C GLY A 72 -30.56 7.26 13.07
N PRO A 73 -30.46 5.98 12.62
CA PRO A 73 -29.60 5.61 11.51
C PRO A 73 -30.14 6.26 10.23
N VAL A 74 -29.25 6.78 9.40
CA VAL A 74 -29.60 7.34 8.09
C VAL A 74 -29.02 6.46 7.01
N THR A 75 -29.81 6.18 5.98
CA THR A 75 -29.39 5.33 4.85
C THR A 75 -29.17 6.16 3.58
N ALA A 76 -28.06 5.93 2.89
CA ALA A 76 -27.80 6.51 1.57
C ALA A 76 -26.96 5.58 0.70
N ALA A 77 -27.12 5.67 -0.61
CA ALA A 77 -26.23 5.02 -1.58
C ALA A 77 -25.02 5.87 -1.91
N VAL A 78 -25.24 7.17 -2.11
CA VAL A 78 -24.18 8.10 -2.50
C VAL A 78 -24.18 9.29 -1.56
N VAL A 79 -22.99 9.67 -1.09
CA VAL A 79 -22.76 10.90 -0.34
C VAL A 79 -21.75 11.75 -1.09
N THR A 80 -22.20 12.86 -1.65
CA THR A 80 -21.35 13.79 -2.40
C THR A 80 -21.09 15.04 -1.57
N LEU A 81 -19.82 15.32 -1.34
CA LEU A 81 -19.30 16.51 -0.68
C LEU A 81 -18.74 17.44 -1.76
N ALA A 82 -19.47 18.51 -2.07
CA ALA A 82 -19.10 19.47 -3.09
C ALA A 82 -19.17 20.90 -2.55
N GLY A 83 -18.05 21.58 -2.36
CA GLY A 83 -18.13 22.94 -1.84
C GLY A 83 -16.85 23.54 -1.28
N THR A 84 -17.05 24.43 -0.31
CA THR A 84 -15.96 24.99 0.48
C THR A 84 -15.58 24.01 1.56
N ARG A 85 -16.19 23.97 2.75
CA ARG A 85 -15.76 23.02 3.80
C ARG A 85 -16.95 22.25 4.34
N ILE A 86 -16.91 20.93 4.28
CA ILE A 86 -18.01 20.08 4.78
C ILE A 86 -17.45 19.05 5.76
N THR A 87 -17.99 19.06 6.96
CA THR A 87 -17.69 18.08 8.00
C THR A 87 -18.93 17.24 8.28
N LEU A 88 -18.86 15.94 7.99
CA LEU A 88 -19.84 14.95 8.41
C LEU A 88 -19.45 14.39 9.77
N GLN A 89 -20.34 14.53 10.73
CA GLN A 89 -20.11 14.10 12.09
C GLN A 89 -21.34 13.49 12.74
N ASN A 90 -21.08 12.82 13.84
CA ASN A 90 -22.12 12.39 14.76
C ASN A 90 -22.65 13.58 15.58
N GLY A 91 -23.97 13.75 15.69
CA GLY A 91 -24.59 14.84 16.47
C GLY A 91 -24.96 14.46 17.91
N SER A 92 -26.19 14.70 18.37
CA SER A 92 -26.72 14.36 19.72
C SER A 92 -27.94 13.39 19.64
N GLY A 93 -28.17 12.51 20.64
CA GLY A 93 -29.22 11.45 20.63
C GLY A 93 -28.73 9.99 20.77
N SER A 94 -29.51 8.96 20.39
CA SER A 94 -29.09 7.54 20.30
C SER A 94 -29.30 6.98 18.88
N GLY A 95 -28.65 5.85 18.52
CA GLY A 95 -28.82 5.16 17.23
C GLY A 95 -28.21 5.87 16.01
N ARG A 96 -26.94 6.30 16.08
CA ARG A 96 -26.38 7.30 15.15
C ARG A 96 -25.35 6.69 14.21
N GLU A 97 -25.83 6.30 13.04
CA GLU A 97 -25.09 5.51 12.07
C GLU A 97 -25.39 6.03 10.67
N LEU A 98 -24.35 6.18 9.86
CA LEU A 98 -24.50 6.34 8.41
C LEU A 98 -24.42 4.95 7.79
N PHE A 99 -25.55 4.43 7.33
CA PHE A 99 -25.63 3.15 6.64
C PHE A 99 -25.51 3.38 5.13
N LEU A 100 -24.40 2.93 4.55
CA LEU A 100 -24.10 3.08 3.14
C LEU A 100 -24.43 1.79 2.38
N THR A 101 -25.43 1.85 1.52
CA THR A 101 -25.86 0.71 0.71
C THR A 101 -26.50 1.19 -0.59
N ASN A 102 -26.31 0.44 -1.67
CA ASN A 102 -26.73 0.74 -3.02
C ASN A 102 -27.23 -0.56 -3.68
N ASN A 103 -28.50 -0.58 -4.12
CA ASN A 103 -29.10 -1.76 -4.75
C ASN A 103 -28.48 -2.13 -6.12
N ALA A 104 -27.77 -1.21 -6.76
CA ALA A 104 -27.29 -1.34 -8.13
C ALA A 104 -25.75 -1.35 -8.24
N GLY A 105 -25.02 -1.47 -7.13
CA GLY A 105 -23.56 -1.48 -7.13
C GLY A 105 -22.99 -1.06 -5.79
N ASN A 106 -21.73 -0.62 -5.77
CA ASN A 106 -21.09 -0.13 -4.55
C ASN A 106 -21.76 1.17 -4.06
N PRO A 107 -21.94 1.37 -2.74
CA PRO A 107 -22.22 2.69 -2.22
C PRO A 107 -20.96 3.55 -2.36
N ARG A 108 -21.13 4.86 -2.35
CA ARG A 108 -20.04 5.78 -2.66
C ARG A 108 -20.03 7.02 -1.78
N ILE A 109 -18.85 7.42 -1.36
CA ILE A 109 -18.57 8.75 -0.83
C ILE A 109 -17.69 9.45 -1.85
N THR A 110 -18.08 10.65 -2.29
CA THR A 110 -17.29 11.42 -3.26
C THR A 110 -17.03 12.82 -2.74
N ALA A 111 -15.76 13.23 -2.72
CA ALA A 111 -15.36 14.60 -2.46
C ALA A 111 -14.91 15.27 -3.77
N ILE A 112 -15.66 16.27 -4.23
CA ILE A 112 -15.47 16.96 -5.51
C ILE A 112 -15.37 18.46 -5.29
N GLY A 113 -14.44 19.17 -5.93
CA GLY A 113 -14.46 20.64 -5.99
C GLY A 113 -13.16 21.31 -5.56
N LEU A 114 -13.26 22.54 -5.06
CA LEU A 114 -12.16 23.45 -4.72
C LEU A 114 -11.31 22.95 -3.51
N PRO A 115 -10.06 23.43 -3.31
CA PRO A 115 -9.03 22.83 -2.44
C PRO A 115 -9.23 22.98 -0.93
N PHE A 116 -10.40 22.58 -0.46
CA PHE A 116 -10.79 22.73 0.93
C PHE A 116 -10.95 21.36 1.61
N ASN A 117 -10.76 21.34 2.93
CA ASN A 117 -10.74 20.12 3.73
C ASN A 117 -12.16 19.55 3.91
N TYR A 118 -12.57 18.59 3.08
CA TYR A 118 -13.73 17.74 3.37
C TYR A 118 -13.38 16.77 4.48
N GLN A 119 -14.32 16.46 5.37
CA GLN A 119 -14.05 15.67 6.55
C GLN A 119 -15.21 14.75 6.91
N ILE A 120 -14.91 13.48 7.15
CA ILE A 120 -15.80 12.52 7.81
C ILE A 120 -15.08 12.08 9.07
N VAL A 121 -15.62 12.45 10.23
CA VAL A 121 -14.92 12.30 11.52
C VAL A 121 -15.16 10.95 12.20
N ASN A 122 -14.22 10.60 13.08
CA ASN A 122 -14.20 9.34 13.83
C ASN A 122 -15.36 9.11 14.79
N ASN A 123 -16.09 10.16 15.19
CA ASN A 123 -17.25 9.96 16.04
C ASN A 123 -18.47 9.43 15.27
N LEU A 124 -18.46 9.44 13.93
CA LEU A 124 -19.52 8.92 13.08
C LEU A 124 -19.31 7.42 12.83
N ILE A 125 -20.28 6.61 13.26
CA ILE A 125 -20.33 5.20 12.90
C ILE A 125 -20.77 5.10 11.45
N THR A 126 -19.99 4.40 10.63
CA THR A 126 -20.30 4.15 9.23
C THR A 126 -20.30 2.66 8.97
N THR A 127 -21.41 2.14 8.47
CA THR A 127 -21.62 0.72 8.19
C THR A 127 -22.01 0.54 6.75
N PHE A 128 -21.57 -0.55 6.13
CA PHE A 128 -21.85 -0.88 4.74
C PHE A 128 -21.83 -2.39 4.58
N GLY A 129 -22.81 -2.95 3.87
CA GLY A 129 -22.93 -4.40 3.64
C GLY A 129 -22.19 -4.90 2.39
N GLN A 130 -21.57 -4.00 1.64
CA GLN A 130 -21.00 -4.22 0.31
C GLN A 130 -19.82 -3.26 0.10
N PRO A 131 -18.91 -3.54 -0.85
CA PRO A 131 -17.69 -2.75 -1.00
C PRO A 131 -17.96 -1.26 -1.16
N LEU A 132 -17.32 -0.41 -0.36
CA LEU A 132 -17.51 1.04 -0.35
C LEU A 132 -16.48 1.73 -1.25
N ASP A 133 -16.94 2.58 -2.18
CA ASP A 133 -16.04 3.46 -2.93
C ASP A 133 -15.90 4.81 -2.22
N VAL A 134 -14.67 5.19 -1.87
CA VAL A 134 -14.33 6.53 -1.37
C VAL A 134 -13.47 7.22 -2.42
N VAL A 135 -14.05 8.20 -3.10
CA VAL A 135 -13.44 8.88 -4.24
C VAL A 135 -13.12 10.31 -3.87
N ALA A 136 -11.88 10.73 -4.10
CA ALA A 136 -11.48 12.10 -3.86
C ALA A 136 -10.83 12.70 -5.09
N THR A 137 -11.44 13.76 -5.62
CA THR A 137 -10.83 14.64 -6.64
C THR A 137 -10.14 15.86 -6.03
N ASN A 138 -10.14 15.95 -4.70
CA ASN A 138 -9.43 16.94 -3.91
C ASN A 138 -9.03 16.33 -2.54
N THR A 139 -8.77 17.15 -1.51
CA THR A 139 -8.42 16.69 -0.17
C THR A 139 -9.65 16.22 0.61
N LEU A 140 -9.75 14.92 0.87
CA LEU A 140 -10.74 14.31 1.76
C LEU A 140 -10.04 13.76 3.00
N ARG A 141 -10.50 14.16 4.18
CA ARG A 141 -10.15 13.52 5.45
C ARG A 141 -11.20 12.48 5.78
N PHE A 142 -10.87 11.21 5.64
CA PHE A 142 -11.77 10.09 5.83
C PHE A 142 -11.30 9.26 7.02
N TYR A 143 -11.99 9.35 8.15
CA TYR A 143 -11.68 8.50 9.30
C TYR A 143 -12.91 8.20 10.17
N PRO A 144 -14.04 7.75 9.59
CA PRO A 144 -15.17 7.32 10.38
C PRO A 144 -14.85 6.10 11.25
N ASN A 145 -15.67 5.88 12.28
CA ASN A 145 -15.70 4.61 12.99
C ASN A 145 -16.39 3.56 12.10
N MET A 146 -15.61 2.86 11.27
CA MET A 146 -16.13 1.87 10.33
C MET A 146 -16.50 0.56 11.02
N VAL A 147 -17.71 0.05 10.80
CA VAL A 147 -18.15 -1.25 11.32
C VAL A 147 -18.65 -2.07 10.13
N SER A 148 -17.75 -2.86 9.52
CA SER A 148 -18.07 -3.66 8.34
C SER A 148 -17.04 -4.76 8.08
N SER A 149 -17.45 -5.82 7.38
CA SER A 149 -16.59 -6.84 6.80
C SER A 149 -16.41 -6.70 5.29
N ALA A 150 -17.12 -5.77 4.65
CA ALA A 150 -16.95 -5.49 3.23
C ALA A 150 -15.72 -4.61 2.99
N ASP A 151 -15.18 -4.67 1.78
CA ASP A 151 -13.97 -3.95 1.40
C ASP A 151 -14.21 -2.44 1.24
N VAL A 152 -13.13 -1.66 1.31
CA VAL A 152 -13.14 -0.22 1.01
C VAL A 152 -12.16 0.07 -0.12
N ASN A 153 -12.66 0.69 -1.19
CA ASN A 153 -11.86 1.22 -2.28
C ASN A 153 -11.57 2.71 -2.04
N LEU A 154 -10.33 3.05 -1.80
CA LEU A 154 -9.84 4.42 -1.66
C LEU A 154 -9.26 4.88 -2.99
N ILE A 155 -9.96 5.79 -3.67
CA ILE A 155 -9.66 6.20 -5.04
C ILE A 155 -9.23 7.67 -5.05
N ALA A 156 -7.91 7.89 -5.08
CA ALA A 156 -7.31 9.22 -5.18
C ALA A 156 -7.24 9.64 -6.66
N ASN A 157 -8.33 10.23 -7.16
CA ASN A 157 -8.49 10.59 -8.58
C ASN A 157 -8.47 12.12 -8.76
N GLY A 158 -7.28 12.72 -8.77
CA GLY A 158 -7.15 14.19 -8.79
C GLY A 158 -6.89 14.82 -7.43
N GLY A 159 -6.99 14.05 -6.33
CA GLY A 159 -6.92 14.54 -4.96
C GLY A 159 -6.13 13.68 -3.99
N VAL A 160 -6.33 13.94 -2.70
CA VAL A 160 -5.66 13.24 -1.60
C VAL A 160 -6.70 12.72 -0.61
N ILE A 161 -6.61 11.45 -0.23
CA ILE A 161 -7.42 10.89 0.86
C ILE A 161 -6.53 10.76 2.09
N HIS A 162 -6.77 11.59 3.11
CA HIS A 162 -6.13 11.49 4.41
C HIS A 162 -6.93 10.56 5.30
N LEU A 163 -6.27 9.53 5.80
CA LEU A 163 -6.85 8.64 6.77
C LEU A 163 -6.29 8.98 8.16
N GLY A 164 -7.19 9.51 8.98
CA GLY A 164 -6.96 9.88 10.36
C GLY A 164 -6.81 11.38 10.65
N ASP A 165 -6.87 11.72 11.94
CA ASP A 165 -6.54 13.05 12.44
C ASP A 165 -5.06 13.15 12.81
N SER A 166 -4.60 14.38 12.78
CA SER A 166 -3.29 14.94 13.04
C SER A 166 -2.59 14.45 14.32
N TYR A 167 -3.24 13.76 15.26
CA TYR A 167 -2.60 13.45 16.56
C TYR A 167 -3.00 12.12 17.23
N ILE A 168 -3.91 11.33 16.64
CA ILE A 168 -4.45 10.16 17.33
C ILE A 168 -4.39 8.95 16.41
N VAL A 169 -3.87 7.84 16.92
CA VAL A 169 -3.88 6.51 16.30
C VAL A 169 -5.30 6.24 15.79
N VAL A 170 -5.49 6.25 14.47
CA VAL A 170 -6.75 5.84 13.89
C VAL A 170 -6.69 4.33 13.72
N ASN A 171 -7.22 3.65 14.74
CA ASN A 171 -7.80 2.34 14.51
C ASN A 171 -8.95 2.58 13.53
N ILE A 172 -8.78 2.16 12.28
CA ILE A 172 -9.93 1.62 11.57
C ILE A 172 -10.53 0.61 12.54
N SER A 173 -11.78 0.87 12.94
CA SER A 173 -12.28 0.42 14.23
C SER A 173 -12.04 -1.08 14.46
N THR A 174 -11.97 -1.52 15.71
CA THR A 174 -11.92 -2.96 16.02
C THR A 174 -13.08 -3.76 15.40
N GLY A 175 -14.15 -3.09 14.95
CA GLY A 175 -15.27 -3.68 14.23
C GLY A 175 -15.14 -3.72 12.71
N TYR A 176 -14.05 -3.25 12.11
CA TYR A 176 -13.79 -3.41 10.68
C TYR A 176 -12.85 -4.59 10.40
N THR A 177 -13.21 -5.42 9.44
CA THR A 177 -12.47 -6.64 9.05
C THR A 177 -12.30 -6.83 7.55
N GLY A 178 -12.88 -5.93 6.73
CA GLY A 178 -12.70 -5.95 5.28
C GLY A 178 -11.28 -5.54 4.85
N ALA A 179 -10.97 -5.68 3.56
CA ALA A 179 -9.70 -5.21 3.00
C ALA A 179 -9.77 -3.74 2.55
N VAL A 180 -8.63 -3.06 2.56
CA VAL A 180 -8.51 -1.69 2.03
C VAL A 180 -7.77 -1.71 0.70
N HIS A 181 -8.39 -1.20 -0.36
CA HIS A 181 -7.81 -1.12 -1.70
C HIS A 181 -7.47 0.33 -2.02
N VAL A 182 -6.20 0.63 -2.28
CA VAL A 182 -5.70 1.94 -2.68
C VAL A 182 -5.54 1.97 -4.19
N LYS A 183 -6.23 2.91 -4.84
CA LYS A 183 -6.31 3.04 -6.30
C LYS A 183 -6.02 4.46 -6.76
N GLY A 184 -5.42 4.60 -7.93
CA GLY A 184 -5.07 5.91 -8.50
C GLY A 184 -3.95 6.63 -7.74
N GLY A 185 -3.80 7.94 -7.98
CA GLY A 185 -2.69 8.72 -7.42
C GLY A 185 -1.43 8.75 -8.32
N ASN A 186 -1.58 8.47 -9.61
CA ASN A 186 -0.48 8.41 -10.59
C ASN A 186 0.17 9.76 -10.90
N SER A 187 -0.35 10.87 -10.37
CA SER A 187 0.18 12.21 -10.59
C SER A 187 0.74 12.80 -9.30
N ALA A 188 1.79 13.60 -9.41
CA ALA A 188 2.39 14.30 -8.27
C ALA A 188 1.32 15.05 -7.46
N GLY A 189 1.31 14.83 -6.14
CA GLY A 189 0.34 15.44 -5.23
C GLY A 189 -0.99 14.68 -5.08
N GLN A 190 -1.17 13.52 -5.72
CA GLN A 190 -2.34 12.67 -5.56
C GLN A 190 -1.97 11.36 -4.88
N TYR A 191 -2.56 11.06 -3.72
CA TYR A 191 -2.21 9.87 -2.97
C TYR A 191 -3.26 9.57 -1.89
N VAL A 192 -3.29 8.32 -1.43
CA VAL A 192 -3.92 8.01 -0.15
C VAL A 192 -2.86 8.18 0.92
N ALA A 193 -3.01 9.22 1.73
CA ALA A 193 -2.09 9.55 2.80
C ALA A 193 -2.53 8.93 4.12
N TYR A 194 -1.55 8.45 4.86
CA TYR A 194 -1.74 8.02 6.21
C TYR A 194 -0.67 8.54 7.14
N LYS A 195 -1.08 8.73 8.38
CA LYS A 195 -0.24 9.25 9.46
C LYS A 195 0.12 8.15 10.47
N THR A 196 -0.86 7.34 10.83
CA THR A 196 -0.72 6.16 11.68
C THR A 196 -1.88 5.22 11.36
N TRP A 197 -1.62 4.13 10.63
CA TRP A 197 -2.57 3.03 10.48
C TRP A 197 -2.22 1.92 11.46
N ALA A 198 -3.22 1.45 12.20
CA ALA A 198 -3.22 0.12 12.79
C ALA A 198 -4.32 -0.69 12.14
N LEU A 199 -4.04 -1.28 10.97
CA LEU A 199 -4.87 -2.34 10.41
C LEU A 199 -4.47 -3.66 11.08
N SER A 200 -4.84 -3.83 12.34
CA SER A 200 -4.49 -5.06 13.06
C SER A 200 -5.20 -6.30 12.49
N ASN A 201 -6.34 -6.09 11.81
CA ASN A 201 -7.25 -7.16 11.38
C ASN A 201 -7.62 -7.08 9.88
N SER A 202 -6.90 -6.30 9.08
CA SER A 202 -7.24 -6.08 7.67
C SER A 202 -6.00 -6.07 6.79
N ALA A 203 -6.13 -6.62 5.59
CA ALA A 203 -5.13 -6.48 4.53
C ALA A 203 -5.26 -5.11 3.84
N ALA A 204 -4.14 -4.60 3.32
CA ALA A 204 -4.14 -3.48 2.39
C ALA A 204 -3.61 -3.91 1.04
N TYR A 205 -4.29 -3.50 -0.02
CA TYR A 205 -3.92 -3.74 -1.41
C TYR A 205 -3.64 -2.40 -2.08
N VAL A 206 -2.47 -2.23 -2.70
CA VAL A 206 -2.17 -1.08 -3.55
C VAL A 206 -2.21 -1.57 -4.99
N VAL A 207 -3.21 -1.11 -5.74
CA VAL A 207 -3.60 -1.69 -7.03
C VAL A 207 -3.94 -0.59 -8.04
N GLU A 208 -3.98 -0.93 -9.33
CA GLU A 208 -4.41 -0.01 -10.38
C GLU A 208 -3.63 1.33 -10.35
N GLY A 209 -2.30 1.27 -10.17
CA GLY A 209 -1.45 2.46 -10.02
C GLY A 209 -1.57 3.17 -8.67
N GLY A 210 -2.15 2.52 -7.67
CA GLY A 210 -2.33 3.07 -6.33
C GLY A 210 -1.06 3.71 -5.76
N ARG A 211 -1.18 4.93 -5.20
CA ARG A 211 -0.10 5.58 -4.44
C ARG A 211 -0.48 5.70 -2.96
N LEU A 212 0.19 4.91 -2.12
CA LEU A 212 0.02 4.89 -0.67
C LEU A 212 1.13 5.70 0.00
N ALA A 213 0.78 6.83 0.61
CA ALA A 213 1.72 7.77 1.19
C ALA A 213 1.81 7.67 2.71
N PHE A 214 3.04 7.63 3.21
CA PHE A 214 3.38 7.53 4.61
C PHE A 214 3.88 8.90 5.08
N MET A 215 3.14 9.55 5.97
CA MET A 215 3.46 10.91 6.43
C MET A 215 4.05 10.91 7.84
N ALA A 216 5.34 11.24 7.97
CA ALA A 216 5.96 11.50 9.27
C ALA A 216 5.82 12.98 9.68
N LEU A 217 5.59 13.23 10.97
CA LEU A 217 5.40 14.59 11.49
C LEU A 217 6.72 15.36 11.57
N THR A 218 6.66 16.64 11.19
CA THR A 218 7.55 17.71 11.66
C THR A 218 7.33 17.96 13.16
N GLN A 219 7.84 17.10 14.04
CA GLN A 219 8.10 17.49 15.42
C GLN A 219 9.61 17.49 15.59
N PRO A 220 10.24 18.63 15.96
CA PRO A 220 11.69 18.71 16.19
C PRO A 220 12.20 17.84 17.35
N GLN A 221 11.32 17.15 18.07
CA GLN A 221 11.67 16.35 19.23
C GLN A 221 11.17 14.91 19.07
N ALA A 222 12.14 14.00 18.98
CA ALA A 222 12.03 12.56 18.76
C ALA A 222 11.52 12.16 17.35
N ALA A 223 12.48 11.86 16.47
CA ALA A 223 12.26 11.09 15.25
C ALA A 223 11.79 9.67 15.63
N LEU A 224 10.50 9.53 15.96
CA LEU A 224 9.91 8.21 16.17
C LEU A 224 9.71 7.55 14.80
N PRO A 225 10.11 6.28 14.63
CA PRO A 225 9.85 5.55 13.40
C PRO A 225 8.34 5.45 13.13
N VAL A 226 7.93 5.64 11.88
CA VAL A 226 6.56 5.37 11.46
C VAL A 226 6.45 3.87 11.24
N VAL A 227 5.82 3.18 12.18
CA VAL A 227 5.56 1.74 12.06
C VAL A 227 4.28 1.55 11.28
N SER A 228 4.37 0.92 10.11
CA SER A 228 3.18 0.39 9.44
C SER A 228 2.75 -0.86 10.21
N ASN A 229 1.60 -0.79 10.88
CA ASN A 229 0.92 -1.97 11.44
C ASN A 229 -0.04 -2.59 10.42
N ILE A 230 0.25 -2.44 9.12
CA ILE A 230 -0.47 -3.11 8.05
C ILE A 230 0.19 -4.47 7.85
N SER A 231 -0.55 -5.55 8.07
CA SER A 231 -0.14 -6.87 7.62
C SER A 231 -1.37 -7.72 7.27
N PRO A 232 -1.44 -8.31 6.05
CA PRO A 232 -0.48 -8.16 4.96
C PRO A 232 -0.65 -6.85 4.16
N LEU A 233 0.45 -6.34 3.59
CA LEU A 233 0.47 -5.30 2.55
C LEU A 233 0.75 -5.94 1.19
N ILE A 234 -0.17 -5.82 0.23
CA ILE A 234 -0.06 -6.39 -1.11
C ILE A 234 0.12 -5.26 -2.11
N LEU A 235 1.19 -5.30 -2.89
CA LEU A 235 1.56 -4.31 -3.90
C LEU A 235 1.47 -4.97 -5.26
N ASN A 236 0.54 -4.52 -6.10
CA ASN A 236 0.40 -5.00 -7.48
C ASN A 236 1.10 -4.07 -8.47
N GLU A 237 1.18 -4.49 -9.73
CA GLU A 237 1.75 -3.74 -10.84
C GLU A 237 1.39 -2.25 -10.81
N GLY A 238 2.43 -1.40 -10.86
CA GLY A 238 2.31 0.05 -10.83
C GLY A 238 2.06 0.66 -9.45
N ALA A 239 1.98 -0.14 -8.38
CA ALA A 239 1.84 0.37 -7.02
C ALA A 239 3.02 1.25 -6.61
N THR A 240 2.72 2.33 -5.88
CA THR A 240 3.73 3.22 -5.32
C THR A 240 3.56 3.34 -3.81
N LEU A 241 4.61 3.01 -3.07
CA LEU A 241 4.78 3.41 -1.67
C LEU A 241 5.50 4.74 -1.65
N TYR A 242 4.86 5.76 -1.10
CA TYR A 242 5.37 7.12 -1.13
C TYR A 242 5.76 7.60 0.27
N ALA A 243 7.05 7.80 0.50
CA ALA A 243 7.55 8.35 1.75
C ALA A 243 7.49 9.89 1.69
N LEU A 244 6.55 10.46 2.44
CA LEU A 244 6.40 11.90 2.61
C LEU A 244 6.94 12.27 4.00
N ASN A 245 8.19 12.69 4.08
CA ASN A 245 8.76 13.17 5.34
C ASN A 245 9.33 14.57 5.22
N ASN A 246 8.92 15.42 6.16
CA ASN A 246 9.45 16.77 6.33
C ASN A 246 10.50 16.82 7.47
N ALA A 247 10.86 15.69 8.08
CA ALA A 247 11.87 15.55 9.11
C ALA A 247 13.13 14.84 8.58
N THR A 248 14.28 15.17 9.18
CA THR A 248 15.62 14.86 8.68
C THR A 248 16.00 13.37 8.69
N ASN A 249 15.29 12.50 9.43
CA ASN A 249 15.59 11.06 9.52
C ASN A 249 14.30 10.23 9.75
N GLY A 250 13.64 9.80 8.68
CA GLY A 250 12.45 8.95 8.80
C GLY A 250 12.75 7.48 8.53
N ILE A 251 12.33 6.61 9.44
CA ILE A 251 12.33 5.16 9.22
C ILE A 251 10.88 4.70 9.10
N LEU A 252 10.58 4.04 7.98
CA LEU A 252 9.29 3.44 7.71
C LEU A 252 9.41 1.93 7.86
N LEU A 253 8.77 1.39 8.88
CA LEU A 253 8.85 -0.04 9.18
C LEU A 253 7.70 -0.77 8.50
N LEU A 254 8.02 -1.65 7.55
CA LEU A 254 7.09 -2.49 6.82
C LEU A 254 7.15 -3.92 7.38
N LYS A 255 5.98 -4.56 7.54
CA LYS A 255 5.87 -5.97 7.94
C LYS A 255 5.68 -6.83 6.70
N ASP A 256 4.76 -7.79 6.70
CA ASP A 256 4.59 -8.74 5.61
C ASP A 256 4.15 -8.01 4.34
N VAL A 257 5.02 -8.00 3.34
CA VAL A 257 4.80 -7.36 2.03
C VAL A 257 4.78 -8.42 0.94
N THR A 258 3.74 -8.41 0.11
CA THR A 258 3.67 -9.20 -1.12
C THR A 258 3.81 -8.27 -2.33
N VAL A 259 4.72 -8.61 -3.25
CA VAL A 259 5.03 -7.85 -4.47
C VAL A 259 4.60 -8.65 -5.69
N ASN A 260 3.70 -8.09 -6.49
CA ASN A 260 3.14 -8.70 -7.70
C ASN A 260 3.32 -7.75 -8.89
N GLY A 261 4.48 -7.80 -9.54
CA GLY A 261 4.85 -6.88 -10.63
C GLY A 261 5.82 -5.80 -10.22
N VAL A 262 5.91 -4.73 -11.00
CA VAL A 262 6.82 -3.60 -10.75
C VAL A 262 6.16 -2.61 -9.79
N VAL A 263 6.80 -2.40 -8.64
CA VAL A 263 6.33 -1.50 -7.59
C VAL A 263 7.42 -0.48 -7.27
N THR A 264 7.02 0.72 -6.91
CA THR A 264 7.93 1.84 -6.69
C THR A 264 7.94 2.27 -5.24
N ASN A 265 9.13 2.37 -4.65
CA ASN A 265 9.37 3.09 -3.42
C ASN A 265 9.80 4.51 -3.79
N GLU A 266 8.88 5.47 -3.67
CA GLU A 266 9.12 6.88 -3.99
C GLU A 266 9.45 7.71 -2.75
N TYR A 267 10.48 8.55 -2.86
CA TYR A 267 10.95 9.44 -1.79
C TYR A 267 10.85 10.91 -2.21
N GLN A 268 10.28 11.77 -1.35
CA GLN A 268 10.14 13.21 -1.66
C GLN A 268 11.34 14.06 -1.23
N THR A 269 11.72 14.05 0.05
CA THR A 269 12.83 14.86 0.62
C THR A 269 13.39 14.20 1.89
N HIS A 270 14.64 14.52 2.27
CA HIS A 270 15.38 14.03 3.45
C HIS A 270 15.82 12.55 3.49
N THR A 271 16.74 12.24 4.41
CA THR A 271 17.22 10.88 4.68
C THR A 271 16.05 10.00 5.13
N LEU A 272 15.62 9.11 4.22
CA LEU A 272 14.47 8.24 4.42
C LEU A 272 14.82 6.80 4.11
N SER A 273 14.27 5.89 4.91
CA SER A 273 14.34 4.46 4.64
C SER A 273 13.01 3.74 4.69
N PHE A 274 12.73 2.94 3.67
CA PHE A 274 11.79 1.83 3.79
C PHE A 274 12.55 0.64 4.36
N THR A 275 12.20 0.24 5.59
CA THR A 275 12.80 -0.89 6.29
C THR A 275 11.80 -2.04 6.37
N TYR A 276 12.10 -3.15 5.71
CA TYR A 276 11.28 -4.36 5.69
C TYR A 276 11.71 -5.28 6.84
N LEU A 277 10.89 -5.35 7.89
CA LEU A 277 11.16 -6.09 9.13
C LEU A 277 10.67 -7.54 9.12
N ALA A 278 9.69 -7.85 8.27
CA ALA A 278 9.13 -9.20 8.15
C ALA A 278 9.36 -9.71 6.72
N ASP A 279 8.50 -10.61 6.24
CA ASP A 279 8.71 -11.27 4.95
C ASP A 279 8.33 -10.36 3.77
N VAL A 280 9.23 -10.25 2.80
CA VAL A 280 8.97 -9.67 1.48
C VAL A 280 8.92 -10.81 0.47
N LYS A 281 7.74 -11.04 -0.09
CA LYS A 281 7.49 -12.18 -0.98
C LYS A 281 6.83 -11.81 -2.28
N GLY A 282 6.85 -12.72 -3.24
CA GLY A 282 6.16 -12.57 -4.52
C GLY A 282 7.09 -12.57 -5.73
N THR A 283 6.56 -12.15 -6.87
CA THR A 283 7.27 -12.09 -8.16
C THR A 283 7.12 -10.69 -8.74
N GLY A 284 8.24 -10.05 -9.09
CA GLY A 284 8.21 -8.66 -9.55
C GLY A 284 9.47 -7.89 -9.22
N ALA A 285 9.35 -6.56 -9.16
CA ALA A 285 10.46 -5.67 -8.87
C ALA A 285 10.07 -4.61 -7.85
N VAL A 286 10.94 -4.35 -6.87
CA VAL A 286 10.86 -3.18 -6.00
C VAL A 286 11.89 -2.17 -6.49
N VAL A 287 11.42 -1.05 -7.04
CA VAL A 287 12.25 -0.01 -7.64
C VAL A 287 12.39 1.17 -6.70
N ASN A 288 13.62 1.58 -6.43
CA ASN A 288 13.88 2.81 -5.68
C ASN A 288 13.81 4.02 -6.61
N TYR A 289 12.88 4.93 -6.32
CA TYR A 289 12.71 6.16 -7.07
C TYR A 289 12.82 7.38 -6.17
N LEU A 290 13.68 8.32 -6.55
CA LEU A 290 13.83 9.59 -5.84
C LEU A 290 13.16 10.70 -6.64
N ASN A 291 12.21 11.40 -6.01
CA ASN A 291 11.52 12.56 -6.56
C ASN A 291 11.91 13.83 -5.76
N GLY A 292 13.16 14.29 -5.90
CA GLY A 292 13.67 15.44 -5.17
C GLY A 292 15.21 15.55 -5.17
N SER A 293 15.75 16.37 -4.28
CA SER A 293 17.20 16.59 -4.10
C SER A 293 17.61 16.18 -2.68
N ILE A 294 18.44 15.14 -2.51
CA ILE A 294 18.92 14.72 -1.18
C ILE A 294 20.23 13.90 -1.24
N ASP A 295 20.92 13.86 -0.09
CA ASP A 295 22.20 13.21 0.21
C ASP A 295 22.17 11.66 0.41
N THR A 296 21.08 11.01 0.86
CA THR A 296 20.95 9.52 0.93
C THR A 296 19.49 9.02 1.10
N VAL A 297 19.04 8.00 0.35
CA VAL A 297 17.78 7.25 0.60
C VAL A 297 18.07 5.74 0.64
N THR A 298 17.34 4.95 1.44
CA THR A 298 17.68 3.53 1.64
C THR A 298 16.49 2.58 1.71
N ASN A 299 16.44 1.56 0.85
CA ASN A 299 15.68 0.34 1.15
C ASN A 299 16.53 -0.60 2.01
N LEU A 300 16.05 -0.98 3.18
CA LEU A 300 16.73 -1.88 4.10
C LEU A 300 15.88 -3.12 4.37
N PHE A 301 16.39 -4.31 4.07
CA PHE A 301 15.71 -5.57 4.32
C PHE A 301 16.33 -6.26 5.53
N LEU A 302 15.57 -6.43 6.62
CA LEU A 302 16.04 -7.06 7.88
C LEU A 302 15.27 -8.33 8.25
N GLY A 303 14.10 -8.56 7.64
CA GLY A 303 13.29 -9.76 7.84
C GLY A 303 13.72 -10.91 6.93
N SER A 304 12.78 -11.40 6.13
CA SER A 304 13.06 -12.41 5.11
C SER A 304 12.67 -11.95 3.71
N ILE A 305 13.29 -12.56 2.71
CA ILE A 305 12.95 -12.41 1.32
C ILE A 305 12.62 -13.79 0.78
N SER A 306 11.41 -13.95 0.28
CA SER A 306 10.88 -15.22 -0.22
C SER A 306 10.36 -15.00 -1.64
N PRO A 307 11.21 -15.08 -2.69
CA PRO A 307 10.72 -15.03 -4.06
C PRO A 307 9.60 -16.07 -4.26
N GLY A 308 8.62 -15.75 -5.09
CA GLY A 308 7.74 -16.78 -5.64
C GLY A 308 6.23 -16.60 -5.52
N PHE A 309 5.60 -17.44 -6.35
CA PHE A 309 4.23 -17.97 -6.44
C PHE A 309 4.37 -19.15 -7.46
N SER A 310 5.21 -20.16 -7.15
CA SER A 310 6.07 -20.96 -8.07
C SER A 310 7.42 -20.30 -8.36
N ALA A 311 8.35 -21.00 -9.05
CA ALA A 311 9.70 -20.52 -9.41
C ALA A 311 9.66 -19.06 -9.90
N GLY A 312 10.13 -18.15 -9.05
CA GLY A 312 9.91 -16.71 -9.24
C GLY A 312 11.18 -15.90 -9.08
N THR A 313 11.24 -14.76 -9.78
CA THR A 313 12.27 -13.74 -9.53
C THR A 313 11.66 -12.57 -8.78
N LEU A 314 12.25 -12.22 -7.64
CA LEU A 314 12.06 -10.93 -6.99
C LEU A 314 13.29 -10.06 -7.25
N THR A 315 13.07 -8.94 -7.92
CA THR A 315 14.12 -7.98 -8.25
C THR A 315 14.09 -6.81 -7.26
N LEU A 316 15.25 -6.44 -6.72
CA LEU A 316 15.44 -5.20 -5.99
C LEU A 316 16.31 -4.29 -6.84
N ASP A 317 15.73 -3.17 -7.27
CA ASP A 317 16.34 -2.24 -8.21
C ASP A 317 16.72 -0.95 -7.48
N GLU A 318 18.03 -0.72 -7.35
CA GLU A 318 18.61 0.51 -6.79
C GLU A 318 18.71 1.62 -7.84
N ALA A 319 17.69 1.81 -8.67
CA ALA A 319 17.66 2.87 -9.67
C ALA A 319 18.02 4.26 -9.10
N ASN A 320 17.71 4.51 -7.82
CA ASN A 320 18.22 5.65 -7.04
C ASN A 320 18.46 5.25 -5.57
N GLY A 321 19.46 5.86 -4.93
CA GLY A 321 19.70 5.68 -3.49
C GLY A 321 20.55 4.46 -3.16
N VAL A 322 20.20 3.74 -2.09
CA VAL A 322 20.92 2.56 -1.60
C VAL A 322 19.94 1.43 -1.27
N THR A 323 20.26 0.21 -1.65
CA THR A 323 19.58 -1.02 -1.24
C THR A 323 20.52 -1.82 -0.36
N LYS A 324 20.04 -2.23 0.82
CA LYS A 324 20.82 -3.03 1.79
C LYS A 324 20.09 -4.31 2.15
N LEU A 325 20.81 -5.42 2.04
CA LEU A 325 20.40 -6.74 2.52
C LEU A 325 21.03 -7.00 3.88
N GLY A 326 20.20 -6.98 4.92
CA GLY A 326 20.61 -7.17 6.30
C GLY A 326 21.46 -6.03 6.86
N ALA A 327 21.84 -6.20 8.12
CA ALA A 327 22.83 -5.38 8.81
C ALA A 327 23.62 -6.25 9.80
N SER A 328 24.75 -5.73 10.28
CA SER A 328 25.53 -6.40 11.32
C SER A 328 24.67 -6.65 12.56
N GLY A 329 24.62 -7.90 13.02
CA GLY A 329 23.75 -8.33 14.13
C GLY A 329 22.26 -8.49 13.78
N SER A 330 21.86 -8.20 12.54
CA SER A 330 20.49 -8.38 12.03
C SER A 330 20.50 -8.80 10.55
N PRO A 331 21.01 -10.02 10.26
CA PRO A 331 21.08 -10.52 8.89
C PRO A 331 19.69 -10.79 8.31
N VAL A 332 19.50 -10.47 7.03
CA VAL A 332 18.28 -10.83 6.28
C VAL A 332 18.30 -12.31 5.95
N THR A 333 17.14 -12.98 5.92
CA THR A 333 17.05 -14.39 5.52
C THR A 333 16.46 -14.54 4.12
N LEU A 334 17.19 -15.18 3.21
CA LEU A 334 16.67 -15.58 1.91
C LEU A 334 16.04 -16.97 2.04
N ASN A 335 14.73 -17.08 1.81
CA ASN A 335 14.01 -18.34 1.74
C ASN A 335 13.89 -18.76 0.27
N ILE A 336 14.51 -19.88 -0.09
CA ILE A 336 14.73 -20.27 -1.50
C ILE A 336 14.10 -21.63 -1.78
N GLU A 337 13.11 -21.67 -2.69
CA GLU A 337 12.65 -22.88 -3.38
C GLU A 337 13.41 -23.10 -4.71
N ASP A 338 13.17 -24.24 -5.37
CA ASP A 338 13.80 -24.56 -6.64
C ASP A 338 13.31 -23.65 -7.76
N GLY A 339 14.25 -22.98 -8.44
CA GLY A 339 13.97 -21.98 -9.48
C GLY A 339 13.69 -20.57 -8.95
N ASP A 340 13.71 -20.35 -7.64
CA ASP A 340 13.63 -19.01 -7.07
C ASP A 340 14.90 -18.21 -7.27
N ARG A 341 14.74 -16.90 -7.47
CA ARG A 341 15.85 -15.97 -7.61
C ARG A 341 15.57 -14.63 -6.94
N VAL A 342 16.55 -14.14 -6.19
CA VAL A 342 16.66 -12.73 -5.80
C VAL A 342 17.63 -12.06 -6.77
N ALA A 343 17.17 -11.03 -7.48
CA ALA A 343 18.01 -10.25 -8.39
C ALA A 343 18.23 -8.86 -7.83
N LEU A 344 19.49 -8.44 -7.70
CA LEU A 344 19.88 -7.12 -7.27
C LEU A 344 20.46 -6.41 -8.50
N ILE A 345 19.90 -5.27 -8.85
CA ILE A 345 20.28 -4.51 -10.05
C ILE A 345 20.47 -3.03 -9.73
N ASN A 346 21.29 -2.37 -10.55
CA ASN A 346 21.75 -1.00 -10.40
C ASN A 346 22.43 -0.73 -9.06
N MET A 347 23.04 -1.76 -8.47
CA MET A 347 23.61 -1.66 -7.13
C MET A 347 24.87 -0.78 -7.13
N GLY A 348 24.93 0.21 -6.24
CA GLY A 348 26.08 1.12 -6.11
C GLY A 348 27.32 0.48 -5.45
N ALA A 349 27.17 -0.67 -4.81
CA ALA A 349 28.25 -1.40 -4.14
C ALA A 349 28.00 -2.92 -4.13
N ALA A 350 29.10 -3.68 -3.99
CA ALA A 350 29.04 -5.13 -3.84
C ALA A 350 28.25 -5.55 -2.60
N VAL A 351 27.51 -6.65 -2.71
CA VAL A 351 26.63 -7.15 -1.65
C VAL A 351 27.43 -7.95 -0.62
N ASP A 352 27.40 -7.52 0.63
CA ASP A 352 28.10 -8.20 1.72
C ASP A 352 27.32 -9.43 2.22
N LEU A 353 27.86 -10.62 1.89
CA LEU A 353 27.23 -11.90 2.23
C LEU A 353 27.18 -12.16 3.74
N GLN A 354 28.01 -11.50 4.55
CA GLN A 354 27.99 -11.64 6.02
C GLN A 354 26.72 -11.07 6.67
N ASN A 355 25.90 -10.32 5.92
CA ASN A 355 24.61 -9.83 6.38
C ASN A 355 23.42 -10.67 5.90
N ILE A 356 23.68 -11.84 5.30
CA ILE A 356 22.67 -12.67 4.67
C ILE A 356 22.72 -14.10 5.23
N ASN A 357 21.56 -14.58 5.70
CA ASN A 357 21.27 -15.99 5.92
C ASN A 357 20.60 -16.57 4.67
N VAL A 358 20.85 -17.84 4.38
CA VAL A 358 20.16 -18.56 3.31
C VAL A 358 19.48 -19.79 3.90
N LYS A 359 18.21 -20.00 3.57
CA LYS A 359 17.44 -21.20 3.93
C LYS A 359 16.84 -21.82 2.69
N PHE A 360 17.18 -23.08 2.42
CA PHE A 360 16.60 -23.84 1.33
C PHE A 360 15.35 -24.58 1.78
N LEU A 361 14.25 -24.39 1.05
CA LEU A 361 12.94 -24.96 1.38
C LEU A 361 12.62 -26.22 0.55
N THR A 362 13.22 -26.36 -0.63
CA THR A 362 13.04 -27.52 -1.50
C THR A 362 14.38 -27.98 -2.10
N THR A 363 14.41 -29.21 -2.59
CA THR A 363 15.54 -29.74 -3.37
C THR A 363 15.58 -29.13 -4.76
N THR A 364 16.77 -29.00 -5.33
CA THR A 364 16.95 -28.68 -6.74
C THR A 364 16.84 -29.92 -7.61
N VAL A 365 16.44 -29.77 -8.87
CA VAL A 365 16.48 -30.87 -9.86
C VAL A 365 17.88 -31.51 -9.88
N PRO A 366 18.01 -32.86 -9.80
CA PRO A 366 19.30 -33.52 -9.86
C PRO A 366 20.10 -33.16 -11.12
N GLY A 367 21.36 -32.77 -10.92
CA GLY A 367 22.25 -32.37 -12.02
C GLY A 367 22.14 -30.91 -12.45
N THR A 368 21.30 -30.10 -11.79
CA THR A 368 21.21 -28.66 -12.03
C THR A 368 21.74 -27.86 -10.84
N THR A 369 22.05 -26.59 -11.09
CA THR A 369 22.35 -25.58 -10.06
C THR A 369 21.18 -24.61 -10.03
N ASN A 370 20.60 -24.38 -8.86
CA ASN A 370 19.64 -23.29 -8.67
C ASN A 370 20.41 -21.98 -8.45
N TRP A 371 20.38 -21.10 -9.43
CA TRP A 371 21.04 -19.79 -9.40
C TRP A 371 20.16 -18.76 -8.70
N PHE A 372 20.20 -18.79 -7.37
CA PHE A 372 19.22 -18.13 -6.52
C PHE A 372 19.52 -16.67 -6.17
N LEU A 373 20.76 -16.19 -6.35
CA LEU A 373 21.13 -14.82 -6.05
C LEU A 373 21.99 -14.22 -7.16
N HIS A 374 21.60 -13.04 -7.63
CA HIS A 374 22.31 -12.25 -8.64
C HIS A 374 22.55 -10.84 -8.12
N SER A 375 23.73 -10.26 -8.39
CA SER A 375 24.03 -8.84 -8.13
C SER A 375 24.95 -8.27 -9.19
N ASP A 376 24.52 -7.27 -9.94
CA ASP A 376 25.35 -6.64 -10.99
C ASP A 376 26.60 -5.90 -10.47
N SER A 377 26.65 -5.61 -9.17
CA SER A 377 27.82 -5.07 -8.47
C SER A 377 28.75 -6.13 -7.85
N GLY A 378 28.40 -7.42 -7.95
CA GLY A 378 29.12 -8.53 -7.34
C GLY A 378 28.91 -8.68 -5.83
N PHE A 379 29.81 -9.45 -5.19
CA PHE A 379 29.67 -9.90 -3.79
C PHE A 379 30.95 -9.65 -2.96
N ALA A 380 30.77 -9.37 -1.67
CA ALA A 380 31.83 -9.17 -0.68
C ALA A 380 31.62 -10.06 0.57
N GLY A 381 32.54 -10.01 1.53
CA GLY A 381 32.42 -10.73 2.82
C GLY A 381 32.79 -12.22 2.79
N GLY A 382 32.96 -12.80 1.61
CA GLY A 382 33.52 -14.15 1.38
C GLY A 382 32.52 -15.30 1.55
N ALA A 383 31.69 -15.30 2.60
CA ALA A 383 30.68 -16.32 2.85
C ALA A 383 29.40 -15.72 3.45
N PHE A 384 28.29 -16.45 3.31
CA PHE A 384 27.03 -16.14 3.99
C PHE A 384 27.19 -16.19 5.51
N ASN A 385 26.36 -15.43 6.24
CA ASN A 385 26.30 -15.51 7.70
C ASN A 385 25.92 -16.91 8.17
N THR A 386 24.86 -17.48 7.58
CA THR A 386 24.48 -18.88 7.76
C THR A 386 23.89 -19.45 6.48
N VAL A 387 24.04 -20.76 6.30
CA VAL A 387 23.36 -21.54 5.25
C VAL A 387 22.66 -22.71 5.94
N ASP A 388 21.33 -22.70 5.92
CA ASP A 388 20.46 -23.76 6.42
C ASP A 388 19.96 -24.60 5.24
N PRO A 389 20.51 -25.82 5.03
CA PRO A 389 20.05 -26.71 3.99
C PRO A 389 18.79 -27.49 4.40
N GLY A 390 18.23 -27.28 5.59
CA GLY A 390 17.11 -28.07 6.11
C GLY A 390 17.48 -29.54 6.26
N THR A 391 16.69 -30.43 5.64
CA THR A 391 16.92 -31.88 5.61
C THR A 391 17.69 -32.34 4.36
N PHE A 392 18.39 -31.42 3.69
CA PHE A 392 19.09 -31.66 2.43
C PHE A 392 20.61 -31.53 2.61
N VAL A 393 21.36 -31.97 1.60
CA VAL A 393 22.77 -31.61 1.42
C VAL A 393 22.85 -30.47 0.42
N CYS A 394 23.63 -29.43 0.74
CA CYS A 394 23.78 -28.25 -0.09
C CYS A 394 25.25 -27.95 -0.40
N PHE A 395 25.54 -27.61 -1.66
CA PHE A 395 26.82 -27.05 -2.10
C PHE A 395 26.59 -25.69 -2.75
N VAL A 396 27.15 -24.63 -2.16
CA VAL A 396 27.08 -23.27 -2.71
C VAL A 396 28.24 -23.04 -3.66
N VAL A 397 27.95 -22.47 -4.82
CA VAL A 397 28.92 -22.08 -5.85
C VAL A 397 28.71 -20.62 -6.24
N SER A 398 29.77 -19.90 -6.58
CA SER A 398 29.70 -18.52 -7.02
C SER A 398 30.67 -18.27 -8.17
N ASN A 399 30.34 -17.31 -9.05
CA ASN A 399 31.22 -16.83 -10.13
C ASN A 399 31.81 -17.96 -11.01
N VAL A 400 30.99 -18.94 -11.37
CA VAL A 400 31.38 -20.04 -12.27
C VAL A 400 31.47 -19.49 -13.71
N PRO A 401 32.42 -19.96 -14.54
CA PRO A 401 32.51 -19.53 -15.94
C PRO A 401 31.17 -19.61 -16.66
N GLY A 402 30.74 -18.52 -17.29
CA GLY A 402 29.43 -18.42 -17.95
C GLY A 402 28.27 -17.92 -17.06
N MET A 403 28.50 -17.82 -15.74
CA MET A 403 27.58 -17.24 -14.75
C MET A 403 28.33 -16.28 -13.80
N PRO A 404 28.99 -15.23 -14.32
CA PRO A 404 29.59 -14.20 -13.46
C PRO A 404 28.49 -13.47 -12.69
N ASP A 405 28.76 -13.06 -11.46
CA ASP A 405 27.84 -12.26 -10.64
C ASP A 405 26.59 -13.00 -10.15
N TYR A 406 26.63 -14.34 -10.22
CA TYR A 406 25.63 -15.23 -9.64
C TYR A 406 26.20 -16.08 -8.51
N ILE A 407 25.34 -16.36 -7.53
CA ILE A 407 25.50 -17.41 -6.54
C ILE A 407 24.40 -18.45 -6.78
N GLY A 408 24.82 -19.72 -6.79
CA GLY A 408 23.92 -20.85 -6.95
C GLY A 408 24.16 -21.92 -5.91
N ALA A 409 23.21 -22.85 -5.81
CA ALA A 409 23.31 -24.00 -4.94
C ALA A 409 22.85 -25.28 -5.65
N VAL A 410 23.49 -26.39 -5.31
CA VAL A 410 23.02 -27.74 -5.61
C VAL A 410 22.48 -28.32 -4.31
N VAL A 411 21.18 -28.59 -4.24
CA VAL A 411 20.48 -29.03 -3.02
C VAL A 411 19.80 -30.39 -3.27
N VAL A 412 20.22 -31.44 -2.56
CA VAL A 412 19.75 -32.82 -2.82
C VAL A 412 19.35 -33.56 -1.53
N PRO A 413 18.41 -34.54 -1.58
CA PRO A 413 18.06 -35.34 -0.40
C PRO A 413 19.22 -36.18 0.14
N GLU A 414 19.28 -36.34 1.46
CA GLU A 414 20.06 -37.42 2.10
C GLU A 414 19.32 -38.76 1.83
N PRO A 415 19.87 -39.69 1.02
CA PRO A 415 21.23 -40.23 1.11
C PRO A 415 22.00 -40.25 -0.23
N VAL A 416 21.70 -39.37 -1.19
CA VAL A 416 22.28 -39.39 -2.56
C VAL A 416 23.79 -39.09 -2.61
N VAL A 417 24.40 -38.81 -1.45
CA VAL A 417 25.83 -38.51 -1.23
C VAL A 417 26.77 -39.54 -1.85
N LEU A 418 26.36 -40.80 -2.07
CA LEU A 418 27.23 -41.80 -2.72
C LEU A 418 27.51 -41.53 -4.22
N ALA A 419 26.74 -40.65 -4.88
CA ALA A 419 26.94 -40.30 -6.30
C ALA A 419 27.59 -38.92 -6.52
N VAL A 420 27.57 -38.02 -5.52
CA VAL A 420 28.03 -36.62 -5.65
C VAL A 420 29.56 -36.44 -5.76
N PRO A 421 30.43 -37.27 -5.13
CA PRO A 421 31.88 -37.19 -5.33
C PRO A 421 32.28 -37.38 -6.80
N PHE A 422 31.52 -38.14 -7.58
CA PHE A 422 31.76 -38.30 -9.02
C PHE A 422 31.40 -37.05 -9.82
N LEU A 423 30.38 -36.29 -9.41
CA LEU A 423 29.94 -35.06 -10.09
C LEU A 423 30.93 -33.90 -9.87
N ALA A 424 31.44 -33.75 -8.65
CA ALA A 424 32.47 -32.76 -8.31
C ALA A 424 33.82 -33.05 -9.02
N LEU A 425 34.14 -34.32 -9.26
CA LEU A 425 35.31 -34.73 -10.05
C LEU A 425 35.13 -34.54 -11.56
N LEU A 426 33.92 -34.74 -12.08
CA LEU A 426 33.60 -34.52 -13.50
C LEU A 426 33.70 -33.05 -13.90
N LEU A 427 33.22 -32.12 -13.05
CA LEU A 427 33.34 -30.68 -13.30
C LEU A 427 34.79 -30.17 -13.25
N ARG A 428 35.70 -30.85 -12.54
CA ARG A 428 37.15 -30.55 -12.58
C ARG A 428 37.87 -31.11 -13.83
N ARG A 429 37.30 -32.10 -14.53
CA ARG A 429 37.95 -32.77 -15.67
C ARG A 429 37.71 -32.09 -17.03
N CYS A 430 36.75 -31.18 -17.15
CA CYS A 430 36.56 -30.37 -18.36
C CYS A 430 37.54 -29.18 -18.48
N ARG A 431 38.54 -29.08 -17.61
CA ARG A 431 39.73 -28.22 -17.80
C ARG A 431 40.95 -29.09 -18.10
N ARG A 432 41.06 -29.54 -19.35
CA ARG A 432 42.34 -29.81 -20.03
C ARG A 432 42.22 -29.45 -21.49
#